data_AF-A0A6P0Z3B5-F1
#
_entry.id   AF-A0A6P0Z3B5-F1
#
_cell.length_a   1.000
_cell.length_b   1.000
_cell.length_c   1.000
_cell.angle_alpha   90.00
_cell.angle_beta   90.00
_cell.angle_gamma   90.00
#
_symmetry.space_group_name_H-M   'P 1'
#
loop_
_entity.id
_entity.type
_entity.pdbx_description
1 polymer ?
#
loop_
_entity_poly.entity_id
_entity_poly.type
_entity_poly.pdbx_seq_one_letter_code
_entity_poly.pdbx_strand_id
1 'polypeptide(L)'
;MVRLKTIFKFWRRLSVLIVLLFYLSGCSNQSNGGGTIRVWVHAGTQDERQIITKQVQQFNASQDEIKVEFTFIPEGSYNAQIQAASLSGDLPDVLEFDGPFVYNYVWQRKLIPIDNLLSQEVQQELLPSLIQQGIYKQERLYSVGT
;
A
#
# COMPACT_ATOMS: atom_id res chain seq x y z
N MET A 1 -55.69 38.90 1.97
CA MET A 1 -54.84 38.47 3.11
C MET A 1 -54.60 36.94 3.16
N VAL A 2 -54.44 36.25 2.00
CA VAL A 2 -54.29 34.77 1.95
C VAL A 2 -52.97 34.33 1.28
N ARG A 3 -52.36 35.16 0.43
CA ARG A 3 -51.15 34.82 -0.34
C ARG A 3 -49.82 34.81 0.44
N LEU A 4 -49.74 35.47 1.60
CA LEU A 4 -48.47 35.60 2.36
C LEU A 4 -48.16 34.38 3.25
N LYS A 5 -49.20 33.66 3.74
CA LYS A 5 -49.04 32.53 4.66
C LYS A 5 -48.46 31.28 3.98
N THR A 6 -48.62 31.16 2.66
CA THR A 6 -48.16 30.01 1.86
C THR A 6 -46.65 30.06 1.61
N ILE A 7 -46.10 31.26 1.39
CA ILE A 7 -44.66 31.50 1.16
C ILE A 7 -43.85 31.21 2.43
N PHE A 8 -44.36 31.60 3.60
CA PHE A 8 -43.70 31.34 4.89
C PHE A 8 -43.66 29.83 5.24
N LYS A 9 -44.72 29.08 4.89
CA LYS A 9 -44.73 27.62 5.04
C LYS A 9 -43.80 26.91 4.06
N PHE A 10 -43.63 27.46 2.85
CA PHE A 10 -42.73 26.94 1.84
C PHE A 10 -41.25 27.10 2.26
N TRP A 11 -40.86 28.27 2.75
CA TRP A 11 -39.52 28.51 3.31
C TRP A 11 -39.24 27.70 4.59
N ARG A 12 -40.24 27.51 5.47
CA ARG A 12 -40.08 26.65 6.66
C ARG A 12 -39.89 25.17 6.33
N ARG A 13 -40.42 24.68 5.21
CA ARG A 13 -40.20 23.30 4.74
C ARG A 13 -38.88 23.15 3.98
N LEU A 14 -38.41 24.19 3.31
CA LEU A 14 -37.13 24.18 2.59
C LEU A 14 -35.91 24.24 3.53
N SER A 15 -35.99 24.96 4.66
CA SER A 15 -34.90 24.99 5.66
C SER A 15 -34.68 23.65 6.40
N VAL A 16 -35.72 22.84 6.57
CA VAL A 16 -35.60 21.53 7.24
C VAL A 16 -34.89 20.49 6.36
N LEU A 17 -35.02 20.60 5.02
CA LEU A 17 -34.35 19.71 4.07
C LEU A 17 -32.85 20.01 3.92
N ILE A 18 -32.42 21.27 4.06
CA ILE A 18 -31.00 21.66 3.96
C ILE A 18 -30.20 21.23 5.20
N VAL A 19 -30.81 21.23 6.39
CA VAL A 19 -30.17 20.78 7.64
C VAL A 19 -29.98 19.25 7.67
N LEU A 20 -30.83 18.48 6.99
CA LEU A 20 -30.65 17.03 6.85
C LEU A 20 -29.52 16.62 5.89
N LEU A 21 -29.15 17.48 4.94
CA LEU A 21 -28.05 17.24 3.99
C LEU A 21 -26.66 17.52 4.57
N PHE A 22 -26.57 18.17 5.73
CA PHE A 22 -25.30 18.44 6.43
C PHE A 22 -24.88 17.35 7.44
N TYR A 23 -25.70 16.33 7.67
CA TYR A 23 -25.39 15.23 8.59
C TYR A 23 -24.58 14.07 7.98
N LEU A 24 -24.19 14.15 6.70
CA LEU A 24 -23.44 13.08 6.01
C LEU A 24 -21.93 13.34 5.89
N SER A 25 -21.42 14.47 6.38
CA SER A 25 -19.97 14.74 6.39
C SER A 25 -19.38 14.38 7.74
N GLY A 26 -18.96 13.12 7.91
CA GLY A 26 -18.24 12.76 9.13
C GLY A 26 -18.01 11.27 9.40
N CYS A 27 -17.77 10.44 8.38
CA CYS A 27 -16.97 9.23 8.62
C CYS A 27 -15.51 9.62 8.40
N SER A 28 -14.88 10.19 9.44
CA SER A 28 -13.44 10.04 9.58
C SER A 28 -13.20 8.55 9.73
N ASN A 29 -12.65 7.89 8.71
CA ASN A 29 -12.06 6.57 8.88
C ASN A 29 -10.88 6.71 9.86
N GLN A 30 -11.17 6.62 11.15
CA GLN A 30 -10.19 6.19 12.13
C GLN A 30 -9.87 4.75 11.76
N SER A 31 -8.81 4.57 10.96
CA SER A 31 -8.11 3.29 10.89
C SER A 31 -7.66 2.99 12.32
N ASN A 32 -8.39 2.12 13.02
CA ASN A 32 -7.91 1.52 14.25
C ASN A 32 -6.55 0.90 13.92
N GLY A 33 -5.48 1.43 14.52
CA GLY A 33 -4.10 0.98 14.29
C GLY A 33 -4.02 -0.52 14.48
N GLY A 34 -3.63 -1.22 13.42
CA GLY A 34 -3.71 -2.67 13.32
C GLY A 34 -3.90 -3.12 11.88
N GLY A 35 -2.81 -3.29 11.13
CA GLY A 35 -2.82 -3.83 9.76
C GLY A 35 -1.93 -5.06 9.63
N THR A 36 -2.28 -6.02 8.78
CA THR A 36 -1.37 -7.10 8.38
C THR A 36 -0.82 -6.81 6.98
N ILE A 37 0.50 -6.84 6.83
CA ILE A 37 1.20 -6.70 5.55
C ILE A 37 1.75 -8.07 5.17
N ARG A 38 1.29 -8.60 4.04
CA ARG A 38 1.81 -9.84 3.45
C ARG A 38 3.05 -9.52 2.64
N VAL A 39 4.12 -10.26 2.89
CA VAL A 39 5.41 -10.08 2.21
C VAL A 39 5.82 -11.39 1.57
N TRP A 40 6.17 -11.40 0.29
CA TRP A 40 6.80 -12.58 -0.31
C TRP A 40 8.28 -12.33 -0.55
N VAL A 41 9.06 -13.35 -0.25
CA VAL A 41 10.53 -13.37 -0.36
C VAL A 41 11.00 -14.67 -0.98
N HIS A 42 12.17 -14.64 -1.59
CA HIS A 42 12.87 -15.83 -2.04
C HIS A 42 13.12 -16.78 -0.87
N ALA A 43 12.92 -18.08 -1.09
CA ALA A 43 13.18 -19.08 -0.07
C ALA A 43 14.67 -19.18 0.28
N GLY A 44 15.57 -18.89 -0.67
CA GLY A 44 17.01 -18.80 -0.48
C GLY A 44 17.63 -20.00 0.25
N THR A 45 18.73 -19.72 0.93
CA THR A 45 19.43 -20.65 1.80
C THR A 45 18.77 -20.75 3.18
N GLN A 46 19.14 -21.77 3.96
CA GLN A 46 18.64 -21.90 5.32
C GLN A 46 19.02 -20.71 6.20
N ASP A 47 20.25 -20.21 6.07
CA ASP A 47 20.76 -19.12 6.89
C ASP A 47 20.02 -17.81 6.57
N GLU A 48 19.78 -17.52 5.29
CA GLU A 48 18.96 -16.37 4.87
C GLU A 48 17.55 -16.45 5.45
N ARG A 49 16.88 -17.62 5.39
CA ARG A 49 15.55 -17.79 5.99
C ARG A 49 15.55 -17.49 7.49
N GLN A 50 16.58 -17.93 8.21
CA GLN A 50 16.69 -17.70 9.65
C GLN A 50 16.85 -16.20 9.95
N ILE A 51 17.67 -15.49 9.19
CA ILE A 51 17.89 -14.05 9.37
C ILE A 51 16.61 -13.26 9.05
N ILE A 52 15.97 -13.53 7.90
CA ILE A 52 14.72 -12.86 7.51
C ILE A 52 13.62 -13.12 8.55
N THR A 53 13.48 -14.36 9.00
CA THR A 53 12.52 -14.72 10.06
C THR A 53 12.77 -13.91 11.33
N LYS A 54 14.03 -13.80 11.75
CA LYS A 54 14.40 -13.05 12.95
C LYS A 54 14.13 -11.54 12.78
N GLN A 55 14.43 -10.97 11.62
CA GLN A 55 14.15 -9.55 11.33
C GLN A 55 12.66 -9.24 11.42
N VAL A 56 11.81 -10.08 10.83
CA VAL A 56 10.35 -9.89 10.91
C VAL A 56 9.83 -10.08 12.33
N GLN A 57 10.34 -11.06 13.08
CA GLN A 57 9.99 -11.22 14.49
C GLN A 57 10.37 -9.99 15.33
N GLN A 58 11.54 -9.40 15.08
CA GLN A 58 11.98 -8.19 15.77
C GLN A 58 11.10 -6.99 15.42
N PHE A 59 10.75 -6.80 14.14
CA PHE A 59 9.85 -5.72 13.71
C PHE A 59 8.44 -5.86 14.30
N ASN A 60 7.88 -7.07 14.29
CA ASN A 60 6.56 -7.34 14.86
C ASN A 60 6.55 -7.19 16.39
N ALA A 61 7.69 -7.33 17.07
CA ALA A 61 7.79 -7.17 18.52
C ALA A 61 8.11 -5.72 18.94
N SER A 62 8.55 -4.85 18.02
CA SER A 62 8.94 -3.48 18.34
C SER A 62 7.76 -2.51 18.40
N GLN A 63 6.58 -2.92 17.90
CA GLN A 63 5.37 -2.11 17.81
C GLN A 63 4.13 -3.00 17.62
N ASP A 64 2.92 -2.48 17.89
CA ASP A 64 1.65 -3.23 17.83
C ASP A 64 0.70 -2.77 16.70
N GLU A 65 1.13 -1.83 15.84
CA GLU A 65 0.32 -1.22 14.78
C GLU A 65 0.29 -2.05 13.48
N ILE A 66 1.41 -2.68 13.11
CA ILE A 66 1.57 -3.42 11.86
C ILE A 66 2.11 -4.82 12.16
N LYS A 67 1.46 -5.85 11.62
CA LYS A 67 1.96 -7.22 11.62
C LYS A 67 2.46 -7.59 10.24
N VAL A 68 3.72 -7.97 10.13
CA VAL A 68 4.29 -8.53 8.90
C VAL A 68 4.13 -10.04 8.91
N GLU A 69 3.52 -10.58 7.86
CA GLU A 69 3.42 -12.01 7.59
C GLU A 69 4.16 -12.31 6.29
N PHE A 70 5.31 -12.98 6.38
CA PHE A 70 6.08 -13.33 5.18
C PHE A 70 5.81 -14.75 4.69
N THR A 71 5.96 -14.96 3.39
CA THR A 71 5.94 -16.28 2.74
C THR A 71 7.22 -16.47 1.94
N PHE A 72 7.91 -17.58 2.17
CA PHE A 72 9.05 -18.01 1.36
C PHE A 72 8.55 -18.70 0.09
N ILE A 73 8.92 -18.17 -1.07
CA ILE A 73 8.56 -18.72 -2.37
C ILE A 73 9.73 -19.57 -2.90
N PRO A 74 9.52 -20.84 -3.27
CA PRO A 74 10.61 -21.70 -3.76
C PRO A 74 11.27 -21.19 -5.05
N GLU A 75 12.61 -21.09 -5.03
CA GLU A 75 13.47 -20.59 -6.13
C GLU A 75 13.06 -21.05 -7.52
N GLY A 76 12.99 -22.38 -7.74
CA GLY A 76 12.73 -22.96 -9.06
C GLY A 76 11.36 -22.63 -9.66
N SER A 77 10.47 -22.05 -8.86
CA SER A 77 9.12 -21.67 -9.27
C SER A 77 8.79 -20.20 -9.01
N TYR A 78 9.75 -19.43 -8.49
CA TYR A 78 9.50 -18.08 -7.97
C TYR A 78 8.79 -17.19 -9.00
N ASN A 79 9.44 -16.95 -10.15
CA ASN A 79 8.90 -16.05 -11.17
C ASN A 79 7.57 -16.55 -11.77
N ALA A 80 7.38 -17.87 -11.88
CA ALA A 80 6.14 -18.45 -12.36
C ALA A 80 4.98 -18.21 -11.37
N GLN A 81 5.25 -18.30 -10.06
CA GLN A 81 4.26 -18.00 -9.02
C GLN A 81 3.92 -16.50 -8.98
N ILE A 82 4.91 -15.60 -9.07
CA ILE A 82 4.66 -14.16 -9.14
C ILE A 82 3.82 -13.81 -10.38
N GLN A 83 4.12 -14.42 -11.53
CA GLN A 83 3.34 -14.21 -12.74
C GLN A 83 1.89 -14.70 -12.57
N ALA A 84 1.68 -15.89 -12.04
CA ALA A 84 0.35 -16.42 -11.78
C ALA A 84 -0.46 -15.53 -10.83
N ALA A 85 0.15 -15.13 -9.70
CA ALA A 85 -0.47 -14.24 -8.72
C ALA A 85 -0.79 -12.86 -9.30
N SER A 86 0.08 -12.33 -10.18
CA SER A 86 -0.20 -11.07 -10.89
C SER A 86 -1.40 -11.18 -11.83
N LEU A 87 -1.60 -12.33 -12.47
CA LEU A 87 -2.74 -12.57 -13.35
C LEU A 87 -4.05 -12.75 -12.55
N SER A 88 -4.00 -13.42 -11.39
CA SER A 88 -5.18 -13.63 -10.55
C SER A 88 -5.51 -12.46 -9.62
N GLY A 89 -4.57 -11.52 -9.43
CA GLY A 89 -4.73 -10.41 -8.50
C GLY A 89 -4.35 -10.74 -7.05
N ASP A 90 -3.61 -11.83 -6.84
CA ASP A 90 -3.27 -12.37 -5.52
C ASP A 90 -1.87 -11.98 -5.02
N LEU A 91 -1.21 -11.00 -5.68
CA LEU A 91 0.09 -10.50 -5.24
C LEU A 91 0.08 -10.09 -3.75
N PRO A 92 1.22 -10.23 -3.06
CA PRO A 92 1.38 -9.73 -1.70
C PRO A 92 1.38 -8.20 -1.68
N ASP A 93 1.37 -7.63 -0.48
CA ASP A 93 1.43 -6.18 -0.30
C ASP A 93 2.85 -5.64 -0.54
N VAL A 94 3.86 -6.44 -0.19
CA VAL A 94 5.28 -6.19 -0.50
C VAL A 94 5.91 -7.43 -1.11
N LEU A 95 6.78 -7.23 -2.09
CA LEU A 95 7.45 -8.32 -2.82
C LEU A 95 8.94 -8.00 -2.95
N GLU A 96 9.79 -8.88 -2.43
CA GLU A 96 11.22 -8.89 -2.76
C GLU A 96 11.36 -9.41 -4.19
N PHE A 97 11.65 -8.53 -5.14
CA PHE A 97 11.47 -8.77 -6.57
C PHE A 97 12.80 -9.02 -7.29
N ASP A 98 12.81 -9.99 -8.22
CA ASP A 98 13.92 -10.13 -9.16
C ASP A 98 14.05 -8.89 -10.06
N GLY A 99 15.16 -8.15 -9.89
CA GLY A 99 15.45 -6.89 -10.58
C GLY A 99 15.17 -6.88 -12.10
N PRO A 100 15.57 -7.90 -12.88
CA PRO A 100 15.31 -7.96 -14.32
C PRO A 100 13.81 -7.93 -14.71
N PHE A 101 12.92 -8.30 -13.79
CA PHE A 101 11.48 -8.41 -14.06
C PHE A 101 10.67 -7.21 -13.55
N VAL A 102 11.15 -6.44 -12.57
CA VAL A 102 10.42 -5.33 -11.92
C VAL A 102 9.68 -4.45 -12.94
N TYR A 103 10.39 -4.00 -13.97
CA TYR A 103 9.84 -3.05 -14.94
C TYR A 103 8.80 -3.62 -15.88
N ASN A 104 8.76 -4.94 -16.07
CA ASN A 104 7.65 -5.58 -16.79
C ASN A 104 6.34 -5.43 -16.00
N TYR A 105 6.40 -5.53 -14.67
CA TYR A 105 5.24 -5.41 -13.80
C TYR A 105 4.81 -3.96 -13.59
N VAL A 106 5.77 -3.01 -13.58
CA VAL A 106 5.46 -1.58 -13.66
C VAL A 106 4.71 -1.26 -14.96
N TRP A 107 5.20 -1.73 -16.11
CA TRP A 107 4.54 -1.51 -17.41
C TRP A 107 3.12 -2.09 -17.44
N GLN A 108 2.91 -3.25 -16.82
CA GLN A 108 1.60 -3.90 -16.68
C GLN A 108 0.69 -3.26 -15.61
N ARG A 109 1.14 -2.19 -14.94
CA ARG A 109 0.42 -1.51 -13.84
C ARG A 109 0.12 -2.42 -12.65
N LYS A 110 1.03 -3.34 -12.35
CA LYS A 110 0.93 -4.29 -11.23
C LYS A 110 1.63 -3.79 -9.97
N LEU A 111 2.48 -2.78 -10.10
CA LEU A 111 3.20 -2.16 -8.99
C LEU A 111 2.80 -0.69 -8.87
N ILE A 112 2.77 -0.18 -7.64
CA ILE A 112 2.61 1.24 -7.34
C ILE A 112 3.98 1.87 -7.07
N PRO A 113 4.13 3.18 -7.32
CA PRO A 113 5.33 3.89 -6.90
C PRO A 113 5.42 3.97 -5.37
N ILE A 114 6.64 3.88 -4.85
CA ILE A 114 6.95 3.82 -3.42
C ILE A 114 7.62 5.10 -2.89
N ASP A 115 7.91 6.10 -3.73
CA ASP A 115 8.55 7.36 -3.30
C ASP A 115 7.78 8.09 -2.20
N ASN A 116 6.45 7.97 -2.16
CA ASN A 116 5.62 8.55 -1.10
C ASN A 116 5.42 7.61 0.10
N LEU A 117 5.91 6.37 0.03
CA LEU A 117 5.83 5.37 1.09
C LEU A 117 7.13 5.29 1.90
N LEU A 118 8.23 5.82 1.36
CA LEU A 118 9.51 5.93 2.06
C LEU A 118 9.64 7.31 2.69
N SER A 119 10.02 7.39 3.96
CA SER A 119 10.33 8.68 4.60
C SER A 119 11.49 9.37 3.89
N GLN A 120 11.55 10.70 3.98
CA GLN A 120 12.68 11.45 3.40
C GLN A 120 14.02 11.04 4.02
N GLU A 121 14.02 10.70 5.30
CA GLU A 121 15.19 10.18 6.01
C GLU A 121 15.69 8.88 5.37
N VAL A 122 14.81 7.89 5.19
CA VAL A 122 15.16 6.62 4.53
C VAL A 122 15.68 6.86 3.11
N GLN A 123 15.04 7.74 2.35
CA GLN A 123 15.49 8.05 0.98
C GLN A 123 16.88 8.69 0.93
N GLN A 124 17.26 9.47 1.94
CA GLN A 124 18.57 10.11 2.03
C GLN A 124 19.68 9.15 2.48
N GLU A 125 19.33 8.09 3.21
CA GLU A 125 20.28 7.04 3.61
C GLU A 125 20.59 6.03 2.51
N LEU A 126 19.74 5.96 1.47
CA LEU A 126 19.96 5.09 0.33
C LEU A 126 21.10 5.60 -0.57
N LEU A 127 21.92 4.66 -1.07
CA LEU A 127 22.94 4.99 -2.05
C LEU A 127 22.29 5.57 -3.31
N PRO A 128 22.85 6.63 -3.92
CA PRO A 128 22.28 7.23 -5.13
C PRO A 128 22.06 6.25 -6.28
N SER A 129 22.92 5.23 -6.39
CA SER A 129 22.80 4.16 -7.38
C SER A 129 21.56 3.29 -7.18
N LEU A 130 21.16 3.01 -5.94
CA LEU A 130 19.96 2.22 -5.63
C LEU A 130 18.68 3.00 -5.97
N ILE A 131 18.67 4.31 -5.68
CA ILE A 131 17.59 5.20 -6.11
C ILE A 131 17.51 5.22 -7.63
N GLN A 132 18.63 5.42 -8.32
CA GLN A 132 18.66 5.46 -9.78
C GLN A 132 18.19 4.14 -10.41
N GLN A 133 18.62 3.01 -9.85
CA GLN A 133 18.22 1.68 -10.31
C GLN A 133 16.72 1.42 -10.12
N GLY A 134 16.09 2.03 -9.11
CA GLY A 134 14.67 1.84 -8.80
C GLY A 134 13.70 2.74 -9.55
N ILE A 135 14.21 3.75 -10.27
CA ILE A 135 13.39 4.73 -11.00
C ILE A 135 13.03 4.20 -12.38
N TYR A 136 11.72 4.10 -12.65
CA TYR A 136 11.22 3.77 -13.98
C TYR A 136 10.97 5.04 -14.81
N LYS A 137 11.49 5.09 -16.04
CA LYS A 137 11.32 6.18 -17.03
C LYS A 137 11.64 7.60 -16.51
N GLN A 138 12.55 7.72 -15.54
CA GLN A 138 12.87 9.00 -14.88
C GLN A 138 11.66 9.69 -14.21
N GLU A 139 10.59 8.94 -13.89
CA GLU A 139 9.36 9.52 -13.32
C GLU A 139 9.25 9.27 -11.82
N ARG A 140 9.21 7.99 -11.41
CA ARG A 140 8.86 7.59 -10.04
C ARG A 140 9.71 6.41 -9.58
N LEU A 141 9.90 6.31 -8.26
CA LEU A 141 10.61 5.21 -7.62
C LEU A 141 9.65 4.04 -7.43
N TYR A 142 9.97 2.85 -7.94
CA TYR A 142 9.12 1.65 -7.85
C TYR A 142 9.73 0.51 -7.03
N SER A 143 11.04 0.54 -6.80
CA SER A 143 11.75 -0.48 -6.04
C SER A 143 12.98 0.13 -5.38
N VAL A 144 13.45 -0.48 -4.31
CA VAL A 144 14.76 -0.19 -3.71
C VAL A 144 15.54 -1.49 -3.75
N GLY A 145 16.68 -1.48 -4.44
CA GLY A 145 17.60 -2.62 -4.45
C GLY A 145 18.37 -2.72 -3.13
N THR A 146 18.97 -3.88 -2.90
CA THR A 146 19.89 -4.15 -1.78
C THR A 146 21.27 -4.51 -2.31
#